data_AF-B3PFB7-F1
#
_entry.id   AF-B3PFB7-F1
#
_cell.length_a   1.000
_cell.length_b   1.000
_cell.length_c   1.000
_cell.angle_alpha   90.00
_cell.angle_beta   90.00
_cell.angle_gamma   90.00
#
_symmetry.space_group_name_H-M   'P 1'
#
loop_
_entity.id
_entity.type
_entity.pdbx_description
1 polymer ?
#
loop_
_entity_poly.entity_id
_entity_poly.type
_entity_poly.pdbx_seq_one_letter_code
_entity_poly.pdbx_strand_id
1 'polypeptide(L)'
;MKALITTLTTLFILTGCGSDVIVNPDPNTKTLEIDFNQGINDWKSGFADYPVGQETFYELSASHTMLPSELGTNRKGFRISGNNHSDDLFMFITKRVHGLEPNTRYDFEFELNIGSNAKKGCLGVGGAPGEGVTLKAGASKTEPKAENNGSGWYLMNIDKGNQSIGGSDAIVLGDFANSRDCEVNNDSYLKKTLRNTKGSFSAYSATDGSVWILFGTDSGFEATTTIYYLSAKVVATKR
;
A
#
# COMPACT_ATOMS: atom_id res chain seq x y z
N MET A 1 -21.24 62.58 19.65
CA MET A 1 -21.56 61.70 18.51
C MET A 1 -20.27 61.29 17.81
N LYS A 2 -20.06 59.98 17.70
CA LYS A 2 -19.15 59.20 16.82
C LYS A 2 -18.48 58.11 17.65
N ALA A 3 -19.18 56.98 17.77
CA ALA A 3 -18.62 55.73 18.26
C ALA A 3 -17.87 55.06 17.09
N LEU A 4 -16.60 54.73 17.31
CA LEU A 4 -15.75 54.02 16.36
C LEU A 4 -15.99 52.51 16.55
N ILE A 5 -16.60 51.86 15.56
CA ILE A 5 -16.83 50.41 15.57
C ILE A 5 -15.62 49.77 14.90
N THR A 6 -14.79 49.08 15.69
CA THR A 6 -13.66 48.28 15.21
C THR A 6 -14.14 46.84 15.05
N THR A 7 -14.39 46.41 13.82
CA THR A 7 -14.73 45.02 13.48
C THR A 7 -13.46 44.17 13.54
N LEU A 8 -13.41 43.23 14.49
CA LEU A 8 -12.33 42.27 14.67
C LEU A 8 -12.59 41.03 13.79
N THR A 9 -11.91 40.95 12.65
CA THR A 9 -11.99 39.82 11.72
C THR A 9 -11.39 38.56 12.37
N THR A 10 -12.23 37.58 12.66
CA THR A 10 -11.81 36.29 13.25
C THR A 10 -11.19 35.42 12.16
N LEU A 11 -9.88 35.22 12.24
CA LEU A 11 -9.13 34.32 11.36
C LEU A 11 -9.33 32.88 11.83
N PHE A 12 -10.18 32.11 11.14
CA PHE A 12 -10.33 30.67 11.36
C PHE A 12 -9.08 29.96 10.81
N ILE A 13 -8.21 29.49 11.71
CA ILE A 13 -7.13 28.58 11.37
C ILE A 13 -7.74 27.17 11.35
N LEU A 14 -8.02 26.65 10.16
CA LEU A 14 -8.33 25.24 9.96
C LEU A 14 -7.05 24.43 10.10
N THR A 15 -6.84 23.77 11.23
CA THR A 15 -5.80 22.76 11.38
C THR A 15 -6.25 21.48 10.68
N GLY A 16 -5.63 21.19 9.54
CA GLY A 16 -5.79 19.90 8.84
C GLY A 16 -5.19 18.78 9.68
N CYS A 17 -6.02 17.83 10.09
CA CYS A 17 -5.58 16.59 10.73
C CYS A 17 -5.07 15.66 9.62
N GLY A 18 -3.76 15.68 9.38
CA GLY A 18 -3.08 14.84 8.39
C GLY A 18 -1.99 14.05 9.09
N SER A 19 -2.15 12.73 9.12
CA SER A 19 -1.26 11.69 9.68
C SER A 19 0.14 12.17 10.12
N ASP A 20 0.29 12.40 11.42
CA ASP A 20 1.53 12.85 12.03
C ASP A 20 2.59 11.74 12.02
N VAL A 21 3.77 12.05 11.47
CA VAL A 21 4.98 11.26 11.76
C VAL A 21 5.28 11.45 13.23
N ILE A 22 5.08 10.41 14.04
CA ILE A 22 5.44 10.46 15.46
C ILE A 22 6.97 10.35 15.54
N VAL A 23 7.59 11.39 16.06
CA VAL A 23 9.02 11.38 16.39
C VAL A 23 9.21 10.46 17.59
N ASN A 24 9.89 9.33 17.39
CA ASN A 24 10.29 8.42 18.47
C ASN A 24 11.37 9.12 19.34
N PRO A 25 11.58 8.75 20.63
CA PRO A 25 12.58 9.40 21.47
C PRO A 25 14.02 9.09 20.99
N ASP A 26 14.19 8.07 20.14
CA ASP A 26 15.40 7.91 19.35
C ASP A 26 15.37 8.91 18.17
N PRO A 27 16.27 9.92 18.16
CA PRO A 27 16.29 10.94 17.10
C PRO A 27 16.55 10.37 15.70
N ASN A 28 17.12 9.16 15.61
CA ASN A 28 17.41 8.48 14.35
C ASN A 28 16.21 7.72 13.78
N THR A 29 15.12 7.60 14.55
CA THR A 29 13.96 6.79 14.16
C THR A 29 12.74 7.64 13.91
N LYS A 30 12.13 7.47 12.75
CA LYS A 30 10.84 8.07 12.37
C LYS A 30 9.79 6.98 12.21
N THR A 31 8.61 7.20 12.76
CA THR A 31 7.49 6.26 12.66
C THR A 31 6.32 6.91 11.96
N LEU A 32 5.80 6.24 10.94
CA LEU A 32 4.55 6.57 10.28
C LEU A 32 3.50 5.51 10.65
N GLU A 33 2.42 5.95 11.29
CA GLU A 33 1.26 5.11 11.59
C GLU A 33 0.09 5.52 10.68
N ILE A 34 -0.52 4.52 10.04
CA ILE A 34 -1.55 4.70 9.02
C ILE A 34 -2.79 3.93 9.46
N ASP A 35 -3.91 4.62 9.60
CA ASP A 35 -5.24 4.01 9.76
C ASP A 35 -6.11 4.40 8.56
N PHE A 36 -6.32 3.45 7.65
CA PHE A 36 -7.10 3.70 6.43
C PHE A 36 -8.60 3.90 6.72
N ASN A 37 -9.06 3.72 7.95
CA ASN A 37 -10.39 4.12 8.35
C ASN A 37 -10.56 5.65 8.46
N GLN A 38 -9.49 6.38 8.74
CA GLN A 38 -9.52 7.84 8.88
C GLN A 38 -9.50 8.55 7.51
N GLY A 39 -9.16 7.83 6.44
CA GLY A 39 -9.02 8.38 5.10
C GLY A 39 -7.84 7.82 4.34
N ILE A 40 -7.75 8.21 3.07
CA ILE A 40 -6.67 7.86 2.15
C ILE A 40 -5.91 9.12 1.68
N ASN A 41 -5.89 10.20 2.48
CA ASN A 41 -5.33 11.48 2.07
C ASN A 41 -3.88 11.32 1.58
N ASP A 42 -3.61 11.82 0.38
CA ASP A 42 -2.37 11.69 -0.41
C ASP A 42 -1.90 10.26 -0.75
N TRP A 43 -2.66 9.24 -0.40
CA TRP A 43 -2.45 7.90 -0.94
C TRP A 43 -3.00 7.84 -2.36
N LYS A 44 -2.18 7.34 -3.28
CA LYS A 44 -2.54 7.04 -4.66
C LYS A 44 -2.63 5.54 -4.84
N SER A 45 -3.45 5.10 -5.78
CA SER A 45 -3.47 3.71 -6.27
C SER A 45 -2.94 3.65 -7.69
N GLY A 46 -2.33 2.52 -8.05
CA GLY A 46 -1.95 2.22 -9.42
C GLY A 46 -1.99 0.72 -9.71
N PHE A 47 -1.88 0.41 -11.00
CA PHE A 47 -1.91 -0.94 -11.55
C PHE A 47 -0.84 -1.03 -12.62
N ALA A 48 -0.09 -2.13 -12.68
CA ALA A 48 0.97 -2.40 -13.65
C ALA A 48 0.92 -3.88 -14.06
N ASP A 49 1.76 -4.25 -15.03
CA ASP A 49 1.90 -5.58 -15.60
C ASP A 49 0.61 -6.05 -16.30
N TYR A 50 -0.01 -5.11 -17.05
CA TYR A 50 -1.16 -5.36 -17.91
C TYR A 50 -1.09 -4.55 -19.21
N PRO A 51 -1.79 -4.96 -20.29
CA PRO A 51 -1.77 -4.23 -21.55
C PRO A 51 -2.48 -2.87 -21.45
N VAL A 52 -1.93 -1.88 -22.16
CA VAL A 52 -2.49 -0.51 -22.21
C VAL A 52 -3.91 -0.53 -22.77
N GLY A 53 -4.83 0.18 -22.11
CA GLY A 53 -6.23 0.30 -22.54
C GLY A 53 -7.12 -0.88 -22.14
N GLN A 54 -6.61 -1.82 -21.33
CA GLN A 54 -7.36 -3.00 -20.87
C GLN A 54 -7.91 -2.85 -19.44
N GLU A 55 -8.01 -1.62 -18.91
CA GLU A 55 -8.44 -1.36 -17.52
C GLU A 55 -9.85 -1.90 -17.24
N THR A 56 -10.75 -1.82 -18.22
CA THR A 56 -12.11 -2.37 -18.11
C THR A 56 -12.12 -3.90 -18.18
N PHE A 57 -11.28 -4.49 -19.05
CA PHE A 57 -11.18 -5.94 -19.19
C PHE A 57 -10.59 -6.59 -17.93
N TYR A 58 -9.60 -5.93 -17.32
CA TYR A 58 -9.00 -6.34 -16.04
C TYR A 58 -9.83 -5.90 -14.82
N GLU A 59 -10.99 -5.27 -14.99
CA GLU A 59 -11.87 -4.84 -13.90
C GLU A 59 -11.17 -3.99 -12.81
N LEU A 60 -10.19 -3.17 -13.21
CA LEU A 60 -9.30 -2.46 -12.28
C LEU A 60 -10.08 -1.41 -11.48
N SER A 61 -10.04 -1.50 -10.15
CA SER A 61 -10.77 -0.57 -9.28
C SER A 61 -10.05 -0.30 -7.96
N ALA A 62 -10.10 0.95 -7.51
CA ALA A 62 -9.55 1.38 -6.23
C ALA A 62 -10.50 2.36 -5.55
N SER A 63 -10.73 2.20 -4.24
CA SER A 63 -11.68 3.05 -3.50
C SER A 63 -11.43 3.04 -1.99
N HIS A 64 -11.71 4.17 -1.33
CA HIS A 64 -11.85 4.21 0.13
C HIS A 64 -13.31 3.89 0.48
N THR A 65 -13.56 2.68 0.96
CA THR A 65 -14.92 2.12 1.06
C THR A 65 -15.15 1.42 2.40
N MET A 66 -16.42 1.14 2.71
CA MET A 66 -16.80 0.34 3.87
C MET A 66 -16.18 -1.04 3.80
N LEU A 67 -15.68 -1.52 4.93
CA LEU A 67 -15.16 -2.87 5.05
C LEU A 67 -16.31 -3.89 5.09
N PRO A 68 -16.08 -5.11 4.58
CA PRO A 68 -16.83 -6.29 4.99
C PRO A 68 -16.99 -6.34 6.52
N SER A 69 -18.17 -6.77 7.00
CA SER A 69 -18.51 -6.73 8.43
C SER A 69 -17.52 -7.54 9.28
N GLU A 70 -16.94 -8.60 8.72
CA GLU A 70 -15.95 -9.48 9.34
C GLU A 70 -14.61 -8.78 9.59
N LEU A 71 -14.30 -7.73 8.81
CA LEU A 71 -13.11 -6.89 8.99
C LEU A 71 -13.37 -5.71 9.93
N GLY A 72 -14.63 -5.36 10.16
CA GLY A 72 -15.04 -4.40 11.19
C GLY A 72 -16.31 -3.64 10.82
N THR A 73 -17.26 -3.61 11.74
CA THR A 73 -18.52 -2.87 11.59
C THR A 73 -18.28 -1.36 11.55
N ASN A 74 -18.95 -0.66 10.63
CA ASN A 74 -18.87 0.79 10.47
C ASN A 74 -17.45 1.33 10.26
N ARG A 75 -16.55 0.50 9.73
CA ARG A 75 -15.19 0.90 9.38
C ARG A 75 -14.98 0.97 7.88
N LYS A 76 -14.03 1.81 7.47
CA LYS A 76 -13.54 1.91 6.09
C LYS A 76 -12.11 1.40 5.97
N GLY A 77 -11.70 1.12 4.74
CA GLY A 77 -10.31 0.84 4.37
C GLY A 77 -10.07 1.16 2.90
N PHE A 78 -8.83 0.98 2.45
CA PHE A 78 -8.46 1.19 1.05
C PHE A 78 -8.62 -0.14 0.30
N ARG A 79 -9.67 -0.25 -0.52
CA ARG A 79 -9.92 -1.39 -1.39
C ARG A 79 -9.18 -1.22 -2.72
N ILE A 80 -8.45 -2.24 -3.13
CA ILE A 80 -7.92 -2.42 -4.50
C ILE A 80 -8.42 -3.76 -5.05
N SER A 81 -8.74 -3.79 -6.34
CA SER A 81 -9.17 -5.01 -7.02
C SER A 81 -8.82 -4.99 -8.50
N GLY A 82 -8.54 -6.18 -9.04
CA GLY A 82 -8.36 -6.42 -10.46
C GLY A 82 -8.50 -7.90 -10.78
N ASN A 83 -9.01 -8.18 -11.97
CA ASN A 83 -9.13 -9.49 -12.61
C ASN A 83 -7.88 -9.73 -13.46
N ASN A 84 -6.98 -10.57 -12.96
CA ASN A 84 -5.69 -10.78 -13.59
C ASN A 84 -5.81 -11.68 -14.82
N HIS A 85 -5.34 -11.18 -15.97
CA HIS A 85 -5.25 -11.93 -17.22
C HIS A 85 -3.81 -12.00 -17.77
N SER A 86 -2.81 -11.56 -17.00
CA SER A 86 -1.41 -11.50 -17.41
C SER A 86 -0.50 -12.47 -16.68
N ASP A 87 -1.00 -13.21 -15.68
CA ASP A 87 -0.19 -13.99 -14.73
C ASP A 87 0.84 -13.14 -13.95
N ASP A 88 0.65 -11.81 -13.92
CA ASP A 88 1.60 -10.91 -13.25
C ASP A 88 1.01 -9.57 -12.77
N LEU A 89 -0.32 -9.40 -12.79
CA LEU A 89 -0.96 -8.12 -12.45
C LEU A 89 -0.45 -7.58 -11.11
N PHE A 90 0.19 -6.40 -11.16
CA PHE A 90 0.66 -5.70 -9.98
C PHE A 90 -0.30 -4.58 -9.61
N MET A 91 -0.87 -4.65 -8.40
CA MET A 91 -1.77 -3.62 -7.87
C MET A 91 -1.14 -2.97 -6.65
N PHE A 92 -1.12 -1.65 -6.55
CA PHE A 92 -0.40 -0.98 -5.46
C PHE A 92 -1.06 0.30 -4.98
N ILE A 93 -0.72 0.66 -3.74
CA ILE A 93 -0.93 1.98 -3.17
C ILE A 93 0.40 2.62 -2.81
N THR A 94 0.50 3.93 -2.97
CA THR A 94 1.72 4.68 -2.64
C THR A 94 1.42 6.04 -2.04
N LYS A 95 2.31 6.50 -1.15
CA LYS A 95 2.25 7.84 -0.54
C LYS A 95 3.66 8.41 -0.41
N ARG A 96 3.78 9.72 -0.67
CA ARG A 96 4.99 10.47 -0.38
C ARG A 96 5.01 10.89 1.08
N VAL A 97 6.14 10.67 1.74
CA VAL A 97 6.37 10.99 3.15
C VAL A 97 7.57 11.92 3.22
N HIS A 98 7.50 12.94 4.08
CA HIS A 98 8.56 13.93 4.29
C HIS A 98 9.13 13.82 5.71
N GLY A 99 10.22 14.55 5.99
CA GLY A 99 10.77 14.67 7.35
C GLY A 99 11.93 13.72 7.66
N LEU A 100 12.49 13.06 6.64
CA LEU A 100 13.79 12.39 6.74
C LEU A 100 14.92 13.37 6.42
N GLU A 101 16.15 13.02 6.79
CA GLU A 101 17.31 13.75 6.32
C GLU A 101 17.52 13.51 4.82
N PRO A 102 17.87 14.53 4.01
CA PRO A 102 18.13 14.37 2.59
C PRO A 102 19.21 13.34 2.25
N ASN A 103 19.04 12.63 1.14
CA ASN A 103 20.03 11.69 0.57
C ASN A 103 20.62 10.69 1.59
N THR A 104 19.81 10.30 2.57
CA THR A 104 20.25 9.52 3.73
C THR A 104 19.69 8.12 3.64
N ARG A 105 20.50 7.11 4.01
CA ARG A 105 20.08 5.71 4.02
C ARG A 105 19.31 5.41 5.30
N TYR A 106 18.17 4.76 5.15
CA TYR A 106 17.34 4.27 6.25
C TYR A 106 17.09 2.78 6.11
N ASP A 107 17.07 2.07 7.22
CA ASP A 107 16.42 0.77 7.31
C ASP A 107 14.92 0.98 7.51
N PHE A 108 14.13 0.21 6.77
CA PHE A 108 12.68 0.25 6.91
C PHE A 108 12.14 -1.05 7.49
N GLU A 109 11.31 -0.91 8.52
CA GLU A 109 10.48 -1.97 9.06
C GLU A 109 9.02 -1.66 8.70
N PHE A 110 8.36 -2.61 8.07
CA PHE A 110 6.97 -2.54 7.63
C PHE A 110 6.12 -3.49 8.45
N GLU A 111 4.96 -3.02 8.86
CA GLU A 111 3.86 -3.83 9.34
C GLU A 111 2.62 -3.44 8.54
N LEU A 112 2.00 -4.41 7.89
CA LEU A 112 0.84 -4.19 7.04
C LEU A 112 -0.31 -5.07 7.50
N ASN A 113 -1.45 -4.45 7.80
CA ASN A 113 -2.69 -5.14 8.15
C ASN A 113 -3.66 -5.09 6.97
N ILE A 114 -4.06 -6.26 6.50
CA ILE A 114 -4.93 -6.42 5.33
C ILE A 114 -6.13 -7.29 5.64
N GLY A 115 -7.17 -7.17 4.82
CA GLY A 115 -8.24 -8.16 4.70
C GLY A 115 -7.97 -9.10 3.53
N SER A 116 -8.03 -10.41 3.78
CA SER A 116 -7.96 -11.46 2.75
C SER A 116 -9.09 -12.48 2.89
N ASN A 117 -9.73 -12.81 1.77
CA ASN A 117 -10.66 -13.92 1.64
C ASN A 117 -10.03 -15.18 1.03
N ALA A 118 -8.77 -15.12 0.57
CA ALA A 118 -8.12 -16.25 -0.08
C ALA A 118 -7.70 -17.30 0.96
N LYS A 119 -8.20 -18.53 0.83
CA LYS A 119 -7.86 -19.67 1.69
C LYS A 119 -6.49 -20.23 1.30
N LYS A 120 -5.76 -20.80 2.26
CA LYS A 120 -4.47 -21.44 2.00
C LYS A 120 -4.65 -22.82 1.36
N GLY A 121 -3.67 -23.23 0.56
CA GLY A 121 -3.60 -24.54 -0.07
C GLY A 121 -4.68 -24.77 -1.14
N CYS A 122 -5.27 -23.71 -1.67
CA CYS A 122 -6.24 -23.83 -2.76
C CYS A 122 -5.54 -23.94 -4.12
N LEU A 123 -6.11 -24.75 -5.00
CA LEU A 123 -5.76 -24.74 -6.41
C LEU A 123 -6.41 -23.51 -7.08
N GLY A 124 -5.69 -22.90 -8.02
CA GLY A 124 -6.18 -21.78 -8.81
C GLY A 124 -5.85 -21.96 -10.30
N VAL A 125 -6.12 -20.93 -11.09
CA VAL A 125 -5.73 -20.83 -12.50
C VAL A 125 -4.52 -19.90 -12.58
N GLY A 126 -3.47 -20.32 -13.27
CA GLY A 126 -2.12 -19.73 -13.14
C GLY A 126 -1.52 -20.09 -11.79
N GLY A 127 -1.69 -19.21 -10.81
CA GLY A 127 -1.31 -19.39 -9.41
C GLY A 127 -2.47 -19.75 -8.46
N ALA A 128 -2.14 -20.09 -7.22
CA ALA A 128 -3.13 -20.26 -6.15
C ALA A 128 -3.73 -18.90 -5.74
N PRO A 129 -5.02 -18.81 -5.37
CA PRO A 129 -5.65 -17.54 -4.99
C PRO A 129 -5.02 -16.87 -3.76
N GLY A 130 -4.40 -17.65 -2.88
CA GLY A 130 -3.68 -17.14 -1.71
C GLY A 130 -2.18 -17.01 -1.97
N GLU A 131 -1.52 -18.13 -2.22
CA GLU A 131 -0.06 -18.24 -2.32
C GLU A 131 0.50 -17.70 -3.64
N GLY A 132 -0.31 -17.66 -4.70
CA GLY A 132 0.04 -17.07 -6.00
C GLY A 132 -0.08 -15.55 -6.02
N VAL A 133 -0.54 -14.93 -4.93
CA VAL A 133 -0.65 -13.47 -4.79
C VAL A 133 0.34 -13.00 -3.73
N THR A 134 1.45 -12.41 -4.16
CA THR A 134 2.54 -12.00 -3.28
C THR A 134 2.33 -10.57 -2.79
N LEU A 135 2.42 -10.34 -1.48
CA LEU A 135 2.35 -9.02 -0.87
C LEU A 135 3.75 -8.41 -0.77
N LYS A 136 3.88 -7.18 -1.25
CA LYS A 136 5.12 -6.42 -1.28
C LYS A 136 4.99 -5.10 -0.54
N ALA A 137 6.08 -4.67 0.07
CA ALA A 137 6.25 -3.33 0.63
C ALA A 137 7.57 -2.74 0.16
N GLY A 138 7.62 -1.42 0.02
CA GLY A 138 8.79 -0.76 -0.53
C GLY A 138 8.94 0.67 -0.08
N ALA A 139 10.14 1.19 -0.28
CA ALA A 139 10.44 2.60 -0.15
C ALA A 139 11.37 3.03 -1.28
N SER A 140 11.09 4.15 -1.94
CA SER A 140 11.91 4.67 -3.04
C SER A 140 12.00 6.19 -3.03
N LYS A 141 13.09 6.73 -3.56
CA LYS A 141 13.22 8.18 -3.82
C LYS A 141 12.37 8.63 -5.01
N THR A 142 12.05 7.70 -5.91
CA THR A 142 11.25 7.94 -7.11
C THR A 142 9.79 7.60 -6.81
N GLU A 143 8.85 8.36 -7.36
CA GLU A 143 7.42 8.04 -7.26
C GLU A 143 7.13 6.73 -8.00
N PRO A 144 6.60 5.69 -7.33
CA PRO A 144 6.18 4.47 -7.99
C PRO A 144 5.01 4.73 -8.93
N LYS A 145 5.19 4.41 -10.20
CA LYS A 145 4.19 4.58 -11.27
C LYS A 145 4.20 3.39 -12.19
N ALA A 146 3.03 3.15 -12.77
CA ALA A 146 2.90 2.34 -13.96
C ALA A 146 3.14 3.23 -15.19
N GLU A 147 4.08 2.84 -16.04
CA GLU A 147 4.47 3.58 -17.23
C GLU A 147 4.34 2.67 -18.45
N ASN A 148 3.85 3.22 -19.57
CA ASN A 148 3.80 2.49 -20.82
C ASN A 148 5.22 2.24 -21.32
N ASN A 149 5.59 0.98 -21.49
CA ASN A 149 6.93 0.57 -21.93
C ASN A 149 7.20 0.80 -23.43
N GLY A 150 6.27 1.42 -24.16
CA GLY A 150 6.35 1.64 -25.60
C GLY A 150 6.00 0.41 -26.45
N SER A 151 5.75 -0.73 -25.81
CA SER A 151 5.36 -2.00 -26.44
C SER A 151 3.93 -2.42 -26.10
N GLY A 152 3.11 -1.49 -25.60
CA GLY A 152 1.70 -1.71 -25.31
C GLY A 152 1.41 -2.30 -23.93
N TRP A 153 2.37 -2.25 -23.00
CA TRP A 153 2.20 -2.71 -21.62
C TRP A 153 2.49 -1.60 -20.62
N TYR A 154 1.69 -1.51 -19.57
CA TYR A 154 2.03 -0.74 -18.39
C TYR A 154 2.93 -1.58 -17.49
N LEU A 155 4.13 -1.09 -17.17
CA LEU A 155 5.08 -1.74 -16.25
C LEU A 155 5.48 -0.77 -15.13
N MET A 156 5.97 -1.29 -14.01
CA MET A 156 6.49 -0.44 -12.94
C MET A 156 7.77 0.30 -13.35
N ASN A 157 7.88 1.56 -12.95
CA ASN A 157 9.08 2.40 -13.14
C ASN A 157 10.16 2.22 -12.04
N ILE A 158 9.88 1.39 -11.05
CA ILE A 158 10.79 1.03 -9.94
C ILE A 158 11.00 -0.49 -9.94
N ASP A 159 12.10 -0.95 -9.33
CA ASP A 159 12.37 -2.38 -9.21
C ASP A 159 11.58 -2.99 -8.05
N LYS A 160 10.37 -3.45 -8.36
CA LYS A 160 9.53 -4.21 -7.43
C LYS A 160 9.89 -5.71 -7.35
N GLY A 161 10.85 -6.19 -8.14
CA GLY A 161 11.05 -7.61 -8.40
C GLY A 161 9.88 -8.23 -9.17
N ASN A 162 9.76 -9.56 -9.15
CA ASN A 162 8.74 -10.29 -9.91
C ASN A 162 8.11 -11.39 -9.06
N GLN A 163 6.79 -11.42 -8.96
CA GLN A 163 6.03 -12.40 -8.18
C GLN A 163 6.62 -12.58 -6.77
N SER A 164 7.06 -13.80 -6.44
CA SER A 164 7.64 -14.17 -5.13
C SER A 164 9.07 -13.67 -4.89
N ILE A 165 9.67 -12.96 -5.84
CA ILE A 165 10.99 -12.36 -5.74
C ILE A 165 10.86 -10.85 -5.51
N GLY A 166 11.53 -10.35 -4.48
CA GLY A 166 11.66 -8.91 -4.22
C GLY A 166 12.71 -8.24 -5.09
N GLY A 167 12.57 -6.94 -5.30
CA GLY A 167 13.52 -6.07 -5.99
C GLY A 167 14.21 -5.08 -5.05
N SER A 168 14.99 -4.16 -5.61
CA SER A 168 15.70 -3.15 -4.83
C SER A 168 14.80 -2.07 -4.23
N ASP A 169 13.63 -1.81 -4.82
CA ASP A 169 12.67 -0.81 -4.34
C ASP A 169 11.49 -1.43 -3.57
N ALA A 170 11.27 -2.74 -3.66
CA ALA A 170 10.23 -3.44 -2.89
C ALA A 170 10.62 -4.88 -2.50
N ILE A 171 10.31 -5.24 -1.26
CA ILE A 171 10.56 -6.52 -0.61
C ILE A 171 9.24 -7.30 -0.49
N VAL A 172 9.33 -8.63 -0.56
CA VAL A 172 8.22 -9.54 -0.23
C VAL A 172 7.97 -9.57 1.27
N LEU A 173 6.72 -9.35 1.68
CA LEU A 173 6.26 -9.52 3.06
C LEU A 173 5.65 -10.90 3.33
N GLY A 174 5.15 -11.57 2.29
CA GLY A 174 4.45 -12.85 2.36
C GLY A 174 3.42 -12.97 1.24
N ASP A 175 2.49 -13.91 1.35
CA ASP A 175 1.41 -14.12 0.39
C ASP A 175 0.06 -13.55 0.87
N PHE A 176 -0.99 -13.69 0.05
CA PHE A 176 -2.34 -13.24 0.36
C PHE A 176 -3.16 -14.29 1.14
N ALA A 177 -2.69 -15.53 1.26
CA ALA A 177 -3.44 -16.62 1.89
C ALA A 177 -3.78 -16.31 3.36
N ASN A 178 -5.03 -16.51 3.75
CA ASN A 178 -5.46 -16.45 5.13
C ASN A 178 -5.26 -17.82 5.83
N SER A 179 -5.65 -17.92 7.10
CA SER A 179 -5.41 -19.12 7.90
C SER A 179 -6.37 -20.28 7.63
N ARG A 180 -7.43 -20.10 6.82
CA ARG A 180 -8.43 -21.15 6.55
C ARG A 180 -7.96 -22.08 5.46
N ASP A 181 -8.16 -23.38 5.68
CA ASP A 181 -7.91 -24.42 4.69
C ASP A 181 -8.91 -24.35 3.52
N CYS A 182 -8.49 -24.79 2.33
CA CYS A 182 -9.29 -24.69 1.12
C CYS A 182 -10.69 -25.33 1.22
N GLU A 183 -10.78 -26.46 1.93
CA GLU A 183 -12.01 -27.24 2.13
C GLU A 183 -13.08 -26.52 2.97
N VAL A 184 -12.71 -25.43 3.65
CA VAL A 184 -13.67 -24.63 4.41
C VAL A 184 -14.57 -23.87 3.42
N ASN A 185 -15.86 -24.19 3.44
CA ASN A 185 -16.88 -23.49 2.67
C ASN A 185 -17.24 -22.12 3.31
N ASN A 186 -16.27 -21.21 3.36
CA ASN A 186 -16.42 -19.86 3.88
C ASN A 186 -15.38 -18.91 3.26
N ASP A 187 -15.85 -18.06 2.37
CA ASP A 187 -15.02 -17.07 1.66
C ASP A 187 -15.14 -15.67 2.27
N SER A 188 -15.61 -15.55 3.52
CA SER A 188 -15.58 -14.27 4.24
C SER A 188 -14.13 -13.80 4.46
N TYR A 189 -13.95 -12.50 4.63
CA TYR A 189 -12.62 -11.97 4.85
C TYR A 189 -12.08 -12.28 6.26
N LEU A 190 -10.76 -12.44 6.35
CA LEU A 190 -9.99 -12.46 7.59
C LEU A 190 -8.94 -11.37 7.59
N LYS A 191 -8.62 -10.85 8.80
CA LYS A 191 -7.48 -9.95 8.98
C LYS A 191 -6.18 -10.75 8.92
N LYS A 192 -5.19 -10.22 8.21
CA LYS A 192 -3.83 -10.75 8.16
C LYS A 192 -2.85 -9.61 8.42
N THR A 193 -1.85 -9.87 9.27
CA THR A 193 -0.73 -8.96 9.53
C THR A 193 0.51 -9.54 8.87
N LEU A 194 1.22 -8.71 8.10
CA LEU A 194 2.44 -9.04 7.39
C LEU A 194 3.57 -8.11 7.86
N ARG A 195 4.79 -8.63 7.96
CA ARG A 195 5.96 -7.90 8.45
C ARG A 195 7.21 -8.35 7.71
N ASN A 196 8.15 -7.44 7.47
CA ASN A 196 9.49 -7.84 7.05
C ASN A 196 10.37 -8.13 8.27
N THR A 197 11.46 -8.87 8.05
CA THR A 197 12.51 -9.05 9.05
C THR A 197 13.27 -7.73 9.24
N LYS A 198 13.57 -7.36 10.48
CA LYS A 198 14.36 -6.16 10.77
C LYS A 198 15.70 -6.16 10.01
N GLY A 199 16.02 -5.03 9.37
CA GLY A 199 17.26 -4.86 8.59
C GLY A 199 17.28 -5.55 7.22
N SER A 200 16.17 -6.18 6.80
CA SER A 200 16.06 -6.85 5.49
C SER A 200 15.88 -5.90 4.31
N PHE A 201 15.54 -4.63 4.57
CA PHE A 201 15.28 -3.65 3.53
C PHE A 201 15.77 -2.27 3.94
N SER A 202 16.41 -1.58 2.99
CA SER A 202 16.91 -0.22 3.18
C SER A 202 16.76 0.58 1.90
N ALA A 203 16.42 1.86 2.01
CA ALA A 203 16.32 2.77 0.88
C ALA A 203 16.93 4.13 1.24
N TYR A 204 17.17 4.95 0.21
CA TYR A 204 17.60 6.33 0.39
C TYR A 204 16.41 7.29 0.31
N SER A 205 16.39 8.28 1.17
CA SER A 205 15.54 9.46 0.99
C SER A 205 16.00 10.28 -0.22
N ALA A 206 15.08 11.04 -0.79
CA ALA A 206 15.34 12.00 -1.85
C ALA A 206 16.10 13.24 -1.33
N THR A 207 16.47 14.12 -2.25
CA THR A 207 17.22 15.36 -1.98
C THR A 207 16.47 16.37 -1.11
N ASP A 208 15.15 16.25 -0.99
CA ASP A 208 14.31 17.08 -0.12
C ASP A 208 13.92 16.36 1.19
N GLY A 209 14.55 15.23 1.50
CA GLY A 209 14.25 14.45 2.69
C GLY A 209 12.91 13.70 2.61
N SER A 210 12.35 13.55 1.41
CA SER A 210 11.15 12.72 1.18
C SER A 210 11.48 11.28 0.80
N VAL A 211 10.51 10.39 0.97
CA VAL A 211 10.54 9.03 0.44
C VAL A 211 9.12 8.63 0.03
N TRP A 212 8.99 7.83 -1.01
CA TRP A 212 7.73 7.19 -1.38
C TRP A 212 7.63 5.83 -0.70
N ILE A 213 6.53 5.58 -0.01
CA ILE A 213 6.18 4.27 0.53
C ILE A 213 5.25 3.57 -0.45
N LEU A 214 5.44 2.27 -0.64
CA LEU A 214 4.65 1.41 -1.52
C LEU A 214 4.14 0.20 -0.73
N PHE A 215 2.87 -0.15 -0.92
CA PHE A 215 2.33 -1.47 -0.60
C PHE A 215 1.61 -2.01 -1.82
N GLY A 216 1.82 -3.27 -2.18
CA GLY A 216 1.21 -3.84 -3.37
C GLY A 216 1.09 -5.35 -3.36
N THR A 217 0.35 -5.87 -4.34
CA THR A 217 0.19 -7.30 -4.63
C THR A 217 0.74 -7.59 -6.01
N ASP A 218 1.54 -8.65 -6.15
CA ASP A 218 2.12 -9.16 -7.38
C ASP A 218 1.52 -10.56 -7.63
N SER A 219 0.65 -10.69 -8.64
CA SER A 219 -0.32 -11.80 -8.74
C SER A 219 -0.06 -12.69 -9.94
N GLY A 220 0.28 -13.96 -9.69
CA GLY A 220 0.18 -15.05 -10.67
C GLY A 220 -1.19 -15.73 -10.68
N PHE A 221 -2.07 -15.43 -9.73
CA PHE A 221 -3.45 -15.94 -9.76
C PHE A 221 -4.22 -15.24 -10.89
N GLU A 222 -4.60 -15.97 -11.94
CA GLU A 222 -5.28 -15.47 -13.15
C GLU A 222 -6.80 -15.33 -12.96
N ALA A 223 -7.19 -14.62 -11.91
CA ALA A 223 -8.57 -14.22 -11.66
C ALA A 223 -8.62 -13.00 -10.73
N THR A 224 -9.82 -12.65 -10.26
CA THR A 224 -10.03 -11.48 -9.42
C THR A 224 -9.43 -11.63 -8.04
N THR A 225 -8.50 -10.73 -7.72
CA THR A 225 -8.07 -10.46 -6.35
C THR A 225 -8.71 -9.17 -5.87
N THR A 226 -9.30 -9.17 -4.67
CA THR A 226 -9.73 -7.95 -3.98
C THR A 226 -9.07 -7.90 -2.61
N ILE A 227 -8.29 -6.85 -2.37
CA ILE A 227 -7.59 -6.62 -1.10
C ILE A 227 -8.15 -5.38 -0.41
N TYR A 228 -8.23 -5.43 0.91
CA TYR A 228 -8.50 -4.27 1.76
C TYR A 228 -7.28 -3.95 2.61
N TYR A 229 -6.66 -2.79 2.41
CA TYR A 229 -5.66 -2.28 3.34
C TYR A 229 -6.37 -1.63 4.53
N LEU A 230 -6.05 -2.10 5.75
CA LEU A 230 -6.72 -1.71 6.98
C LEU A 230 -5.90 -0.67 7.76
N SER A 231 -4.62 -0.97 7.95
CA SER A 231 -3.66 -0.10 8.60
C SER A 231 -2.25 -0.50 8.22
N ALA A 232 -1.29 0.39 8.44
CA ALA A 232 0.11 0.08 8.31
C ALA A 232 0.95 0.86 9.34
N LYS A 233 2.11 0.32 9.67
CA LYS A 233 3.15 1.01 10.42
C LYS A 233 4.46 0.89 9.65
N VAL A 234 5.12 2.02 9.46
CA VAL A 234 6.43 2.10 8.81
C VAL A 234 7.39 2.76 9.78
N VAL A 235 8.48 2.07 10.09
CA VAL A 235 9.56 2.61 10.91
C VAL A 235 10.78 2.78 10.03
N ALA A 236 11.32 3.99 9.97
CA ALA A 236 12.55 4.33 9.28
C ALA A 236 13.64 4.66 10.31
N THR A 237 14.70 3.85 10.39
CA THR A 237 15.85 4.08 11.27
C THR A 237 17.06 4.46 10.44
N LYS A 238 17.61 5.64 10.70
CA LYS A 238 18.79 6.17 10.01
C LYS A 238 20.00 5.25 10.24
N ARG A 239 20.76 4.99 9.18
CA ARG A 239 22.07 4.31 9.24
C ARG A 239 23.23 5.29 9.31
#